data_AF-A0A485MFC7-F1
#
_entry.id   AF-A0A485MFC7-F1
#
_cell.length_a   1.000
_cell.length_b   1.000
_cell.length_c   1.000
_cell.angle_alpha   90.00
_cell.angle_beta   90.00
_cell.angle_gamma   90.00
#
_symmetry.space_group_name_H-M   'P 1'
#
loop_
_entity.id
_entity.type
_entity.pdbx_description
1 polymer ?
#
loop_
_entity_poly.entity_id
_entity_poly.type
_entity_poly.pdbx_seq_one_letter_code
_entity_poly.pdbx_strand_id
1 'polypeptide(L)'
;MIIYQDLISCDEMVSDIYKILEIMERLCLEMERKMVSRAEGNIDDSLVGGNASIKDAGGEGTESTVIAGVDIVMNHHLRETTFTKEAYKKYIKD
;
A
#
# COMPACT_ATOMS: atom_id res chain seq x y z
N MET A 1 -16.01 0.62 -10.51
CA MET A 1 -15.08 0.85 -9.39
C MET A 1 -15.11 2.32 -9.07
N ILE A 2 -15.63 2.66 -7.90
CA ILE A 2 -15.63 4.00 -7.32
C ILE A 2 -14.34 4.14 -6.50
N ILE A 3 -13.66 5.28 -6.65
CA ILE A 3 -12.46 5.63 -5.90
C ILE A 3 -12.84 6.69 -4.87
N TYR A 4 -12.47 6.43 -3.62
CA TYR A 4 -12.60 7.37 -2.51
C TYR A 4 -11.29 8.13 -2.37
N GLN A 5 -11.36 9.43 -2.63
CA GLN A 5 -10.22 10.34 -2.53
C GLN A 5 -10.32 11.17 -1.25
N ASP A 6 -9.17 11.49 -0.67
CA ASP A 6 -9.11 12.47 0.40
C ASP A 6 -9.47 13.86 -0.14
N LEU A 7 -10.28 14.60 0.60
CA LEU A 7 -10.74 15.92 0.17
C LEU A 7 -9.64 16.99 0.28
N ILE A 8 -8.64 16.77 1.13
CA ILE A 8 -7.59 17.74 1.43
C ILE A 8 -6.41 17.59 0.46
N SER A 9 -5.88 16.38 0.31
CA SER A 9 -4.75 16.11 -0.59
C SER A 9 -5.16 15.75 -2.01
N CYS A 10 -6.44 15.38 -2.24
CA CYS A 10 -6.96 14.82 -3.49
C CYS A 10 -6.32 13.48 -3.88
N ASP A 11 -5.61 12.82 -2.95
CA ASP A 11 -5.02 11.50 -3.20
C ASP A 11 -6.06 10.40 -3.07
N GLU A 12 -5.87 9.33 -3.84
CA GLU A 12 -6.64 8.10 -3.69
C GLU A 12 -6.33 7.42 -2.36
N MET A 13 -7.37 7.19 -1.56
CA MET A 13 -7.25 6.47 -0.29
C MET A 13 -7.63 5.01 -0.46
N VAL A 14 -8.74 4.74 -1.14
CA VAL A 14 -9.31 3.38 -1.26
C VAL A 14 -10.39 3.31 -2.36
N SER A 15 -10.87 2.10 -2.69
CA SER A 15 -11.92 1.88 -3.68
C SER A 15 -13.06 0.97 -3.18
N ASP A 16 -14.20 1.00 -3.88
CA ASP A 16 -15.40 0.17 -3.61
C ASP A 16 -15.24 -1.33 -3.93
N ILE A 17 -14.04 -1.77 -4.34
CA ILE A 17 -13.74 -3.19 -4.49
C ILE A 17 -13.73 -3.92 -3.14
N TYR A 18 -13.52 -3.17 -2.05
CA TYR A 18 -13.58 -3.65 -0.68
C TYR A 18 -14.99 -3.51 -0.11
N LYS A 19 -15.33 -4.34 0.88
CA LYS A 19 -16.58 -4.20 1.61
C LYS A 19 -16.51 -2.96 2.52
N ILE A 20 -17.36 -1.99 2.24
CA ILE A 20 -17.46 -0.71 2.98
C ILE A 20 -18.70 -0.72 3.87
N LEU A 21 -18.54 -0.30 5.12
CA LEU A 21 -19.62 -0.09 6.09
C LEU A 21 -19.64 1.38 6.51
N GLU A 22 -20.78 2.05 6.33
CA GLU A 22 -21.00 3.39 6.88
C GLU A 22 -21.25 3.29 8.39
N ILE A 23 -20.47 4.01 9.19
CA ILE A 23 -20.61 4.07 10.65
C ILE A 23 -20.77 5.52 11.10
N MET A 24 -21.18 5.71 12.36
CA MET A 24 -21.35 7.03 12.98
C MET A 24 -22.24 7.96 12.13
N GLU A 25 -23.45 7.53 11.76
CA GLU A 25 -24.38 8.35 10.97
C GLU A 25 -23.77 8.87 9.65
N ARG A 26 -22.98 8.01 8.97
CA ARG A 26 -22.27 8.30 7.72
C ARG A 26 -21.07 9.24 7.85
N LEU A 27 -20.59 9.52 9.08
CA LEU A 27 -19.35 10.29 9.26
C LEU A 27 -18.10 9.50 8.89
N CYS A 28 -18.09 8.18 9.09
CA CYS A 28 -16.89 7.36 8.84
C CYS A 28 -17.24 6.14 7.98
N LEU A 29 -16.26 5.70 7.20
CA LEU A 29 -16.30 4.48 6.42
C LEU A 29 -15.35 3.46 7.04
N GLU A 30 -15.88 2.30 7.43
CA GLU A 30 -15.11 1.16 7.91
C GLU A 30 -14.94 0.14 6.79
N MET A 31 -13.77 -0.50 6.73
CA MET A 31 -13.41 -1.44 5.67
C MET A 31 -12.88 -2.75 6.20
N GLU A 32 -13.27 -3.84 5.56
CA GLU A 32 -12.82 -5.18 5.91
C GLU A 32 -11.36 -5.41 5.49
N ARG A 33 -10.48 -5.66 6.48
CA ARG A 33 -9.07 -5.97 6.22
C ARG A 33 -8.87 -7.43 5.84
N LYS A 34 -7.96 -7.68 4.90
CA LYS A 34 -7.43 -9.01 4.59
C LYS A 34 -5.91 -9.00 4.73
N MET A 35 -5.35 -9.95 5.47
CA MET A 35 -3.90 -10.17 5.48
C MET A 35 -3.50 -10.96 4.23
N VAL A 36 -2.50 -10.46 3.52
CA VAL A 36 -1.94 -11.09 2.32
C VAL A 36 -0.42 -11.15 2.43
N SER A 37 0.17 -12.19 1.84
CA SER A 37 1.61 -12.28 1.61
C SER A 37 1.89 -12.23 0.12
N ARG A 38 2.91 -11.47 -0.28
CA ARG A 38 3.36 -11.34 -1.67
C ARG A 38 4.86 -11.58 -1.72
N ALA A 39 5.33 -12.36 -2.69
CA ALA A 39 6.75 -12.49 -2.97
C ALA A 39 7.20 -11.26 -3.77
N GLU A 40 8.03 -10.43 -3.18
CA GLU A 40 8.70 -9.32 -3.85
C GLU A 40 10.00 -9.86 -4.50
N GLY A 41 10.30 -9.42 -5.72
CA GLY A 41 11.56 -9.77 -6.40
C GLY A 41 11.49 -10.80 -7.53
N ASN A 42 10.31 -11.25 -7.99
CA ASN A 42 10.21 -11.96 -9.27
C ASN A 42 10.21 -10.95 -10.44
N ILE A 43 11.28 -10.17 -10.59
CA ILE A 43 11.52 -9.51 -11.87
C ILE A 43 12.20 -10.57 -12.72
N ASP A 44 11.49 -11.07 -13.72
CA ASP A 44 12.12 -11.90 -14.75
C ASP A 44 13.31 -11.11 -15.30
N ASP A 45 14.51 -11.68 -15.26
CA ASP A 45 15.73 -11.01 -15.73
C ASP A 45 15.60 -10.52 -17.18
N SER A 46 14.65 -11.06 -17.95
CA SER A 46 14.30 -10.59 -19.29
C SER A 46 13.62 -9.20 -19.33
N LEU A 47 13.01 -8.75 -18.23
CA LEU A 47 12.32 -7.46 -18.08
C LEU A 47 13.25 -6.34 -17.61
N VAL A 48 14.38 -6.68 -16.99
CA VAL A 48 15.49 -5.74 -16.78
C VAL A 48 16.26 -5.67 -18.09
N GLY A 49 15.91 -4.72 -18.94
CA GLY A 49 16.61 -4.41 -20.20
C GLY A 49 18.04 -3.89 -19.97
N GLY A 50 18.88 -4.69 -19.33
CA GLY A 50 20.30 -4.44 -19.12
C GLY A 50 21.07 -4.71 -20.41
N ASN A 51 21.88 -3.74 -20.84
CA ASN A 51 22.79 -3.87 -21.97
C ASN A 51 23.59 -5.19 -21.91
N ALA A 52 23.57 -5.96 -22.99
CA ALA A 52 24.15 -7.30 -23.14
C ALA A 52 25.70 -7.39 -23.02
N SER A 53 26.37 -6.37 -22.46
CA SER A 53 27.82 -6.23 -22.48
C SER A 53 28.53 -6.63 -21.18
N ILE A 54 27.81 -6.93 -20.09
CA ILE A 54 28.43 -7.42 -18.85
C ILE A 54 28.26 -8.93 -18.82
N LYS A 55 29.18 -9.60 -19.51
CA LYS A 55 29.34 -11.04 -19.46
C LYS A 55 30.22 -11.35 -18.24
N ASP A 56 29.68 -12.17 -17.34
CA ASP A 56 30.35 -12.86 -16.22
C ASP A 56 30.34 -12.16 -14.84
N ALA A 57 29.25 -12.38 -14.10
CA ALA A 57 29.27 -12.53 -12.65
C ALA A 57 28.05 -13.36 -12.19
N GLY A 58 28.34 -14.60 -11.80
CA GLY A 58 27.61 -15.48 -10.88
C GLY A 58 26.12 -15.29 -10.68
N GLY A 59 25.35 -16.31 -11.08
CA GLY A 59 24.03 -16.54 -10.53
C GLY A 59 24.09 -16.72 -9.02
N GLU A 60 23.29 -15.92 -8.33
CA GLU A 60 22.86 -16.17 -6.97
C GLU A 60 21.36 -15.86 -6.96
N GLY A 61 20.54 -16.90 -6.79
CA GLY A 61 19.09 -16.78 -6.83
C GLY A 61 18.65 -15.71 -5.84
N THR A 62 18.04 -14.64 -6.36
CA THR A 62 17.56 -13.53 -5.56
C THR A 62 16.62 -14.09 -4.48
N GLU A 63 16.98 -13.87 -3.22
CA GLU A 63 16.18 -14.29 -2.09
C GLU A 63 14.81 -13.61 -2.20
N SER A 64 13.78 -14.38 -2.57
CA SER A 64 12.43 -13.85 -2.69
C SER A 64 11.99 -13.36 -1.31
N THR A 65 11.92 -12.04 -1.14
CA THR A 65 11.47 -11.48 0.13
C THR A 65 9.95 -11.53 0.15
N VAL A 66 9.38 -12.35 1.05
CA VAL A 66 7.93 -12.41 1.22
C VAL A 66 7.50 -11.29 2.14
N ILE A 67 6.78 -10.31 1.59
CA ILE A 67 6.18 -9.23 2.38
C ILE A 67 4.75 -9.61 2.71
N ALA A 68 4.41 -9.62 4.00
CA ALA A 68 3.06 -9.78 4.49
C ALA A 68 2.50 -8.44 5.00
N GLY A 69 1.22 -8.19 4.75
CA GLY A 69 0.51 -7.06 5.35
C GLY A 69 -0.94 -6.96 4.92
N VAL A 70 -1.57 -5.84 5.23
CA VAL A 70 -2.99 -5.61 4.93
C VAL A 70 -3.14 -5.27 3.44
N ASP A 71 -4.00 -6.01 2.74
CA ASP A 71 -4.16 -5.89 1.29
C ASP A 71 -4.50 -4.46 0.84
N ILE A 72 -5.41 -3.78 1.55
CA ILE A 72 -5.79 -2.39 1.27
C ILE A 72 -4.58 -1.45 1.39
N VAL A 73 -3.76 -1.64 2.43
CA VAL A 73 -2.56 -0.83 2.67
C VAL A 73 -1.53 -1.06 1.56
N MET A 74 -1.34 -2.31 1.15
CA MET A 74 -0.40 -2.67 0.10
C MET A 74 -0.85 -2.15 -1.27
N ASN A 75 -2.14 -2.24 -1.61
CA ASN A 75 -2.66 -1.88 -2.93
C ASN A 75 -2.78 -0.38 -3.13
N HIS A 76 -3.17 0.36 -2.10
CA HIS A 76 -3.31 1.81 -2.15
C HIS A 76 -2.06 2.55 -1.64
N HIS A 77 -0.96 1.81 -1.39
CA HIS A 77 0.32 2.35 -0.92
C HIS A 77 0.20 3.26 0.32
N LEU A 78 -0.71 2.90 1.23
CA LEU A 78 -0.98 3.70 2.42
C LEU A 78 0.24 3.71 3.33
N ARG A 79 0.56 4.89 3.86
CA ARG A 79 1.71 5.09 4.75
C ARG A 79 1.25 5.21 6.20
N GLU A 80 1.83 4.37 7.05
CA GLU A 80 1.65 4.52 8.49
C GLU A 80 2.28 5.83 8.96
N THR A 81 1.58 6.52 9.86
CA THR A 81 2.05 7.76 10.48
C THR A 81 1.92 7.66 12.00
N THR A 82 2.65 8.47 12.73
CA THR A 82 2.67 8.45 14.19
C THR A 82 2.39 9.84 14.75
N PHE A 83 1.63 9.89 15.84
CA PHE A 83 1.30 11.13 16.54
C PHE A 83 1.43 10.94 18.05
N THR A 84 1.89 11.98 18.75
CA THR A 84 1.66 12.08 20.20
C THR A 84 0.21 12.50 20.46
N LYS A 85 -0.31 12.21 21.66
CA LYS A 85 -1.68 12.60 22.05
C LYS A 85 -1.93 14.11 21.90
N GLU A 86 -0.93 14.94 22.19
CA GLU A 86 -1.02 16.40 22.06
C GLU A 86 -1.03 16.84 20.60
N ALA A 87 -0.12 16.27 19.78
CA ALA A 87 -0.06 16.56 18.35
C ALA A 87 -1.36 16.17 17.62
N TYR A 88 -1.93 15.00 17.94
CA TYR A 88 -3.19 14.54 17.34
C TYR A 88 -4.37 15.47 17.66
N LYS A 89 -4.48 15.94 18.91
CA LYS A 89 -5.53 16.89 19.32
C LYS A 89 -5.43 18.25 18.63
N LYS A 90 -4.22 18.66 18.26
CA LYS A 90 -4.01 19.88 17.48
C LYS A 90 -4.37 19.63 16.02
N TYR A 91 -3.84 18.54 15.44
CA TYR A 91 -4.08 18.17 14.04
C TYR A 91 -5.56 18.07 13.68
N ILE A 92 -6.40 17.46 14.52
CA ILE A 92 -7.83 17.31 14.24
C ILE A 92 -8.63 18.63 14.26
N LYS A 93 -8.04 19.71 14.79
CA LYS A 93 -8.69 21.02 14.91
C LYS A 93 -8.28 22.00 13.81
N ASP A 94 -7.11 21.77 13.23
CA ASP A 94 -6.57 22.58 12.13
C ASP A 94 -7.33 22.22 10.83
#